data_AF-A0A059B3Y3-F1
#
_entry.id   AF-A0A059B3Y3-F1
#
_cell.length_a   1.000
_cell.length_b   1.000
_cell.length_c   1.000
_cell.angle_alpha   90.00
_cell.angle_beta   90.00
_cell.angle_gamma   90.00
#
_symmetry.space_group_name_H-M   'P 1'
#
loop_
_entity.id
_entity.type
_entity.pdbx_description
1 polymer ?
#
loop_
_entity_poly.entity_id
_entity_poly.type
_entity_poly.pdbx_seq_one_letter_code
_entity_poly.pdbx_strand_id
1 'polypeptide(L)'
;MGVYNAHYARWEKSNRLSLIAMKRSIVKHLISDLSEDMNVRQFLEVVGERYTISNKVEAGNLLSELTNMRYDVAMGSKLKAHNIVFSKAYIVHHALNVLPAEFSQIKNVYSAQNETWSVNALITKCVTKDEKLKNEKYESAHLIANAKLKVRS
;
A
#
# COMPACT_ATOMS: atom_id res chain seq x y z
N MET A 1 57.05 17.99 3.24
CA MET A 1 56.01 17.69 4.27
C MET A 1 54.93 18.76 4.41
N GLY A 2 55.18 20.06 4.19
CA GLY A 2 54.18 21.12 4.46
C GLY A 2 52.95 21.22 3.54
N VAL A 3 53.05 20.82 2.26
CA VAL A 3 51.96 20.98 1.28
C VAL A 3 50.88 19.88 1.45
N TYR A 4 51.28 18.66 1.80
CA TYR A 4 50.38 17.51 2.00
C TYR A 4 49.38 17.75 3.15
N ASN A 5 49.84 18.37 4.26
CA ASN A 5 48.99 18.73 5.39
C ASN A 5 47.95 19.82 5.05
N ALA A 6 48.31 20.79 4.19
CA ALA A 6 47.39 21.86 3.80
C ALA A 6 46.26 21.36 2.89
N HIS A 7 46.56 20.43 1.97
CA HIS A 7 45.53 19.80 1.13
C HIS A 7 44.60 18.90 1.97
N TYR A 8 45.16 18.11 2.88
CA TYR A 8 44.38 17.27 3.78
C TYR A 8 43.43 18.09 4.68
N ALA A 9 43.92 19.16 5.32
CA ALA A 9 43.09 20.03 6.16
C ALA A 9 41.94 20.71 5.38
N ARG A 10 42.18 21.11 4.12
CA ARG A 10 41.13 21.64 3.25
C ARG A 10 40.09 20.57 2.90
N TRP A 11 40.55 19.36 2.57
CA TRP A 11 39.66 18.22 2.30
C TRP A 11 38.80 17.88 3.52
N GLU A 12 39.41 17.79 4.71
CA GLU A 12 38.71 17.49 5.97
C GLU A 12 37.64 18.54 6.30
N LYS A 13 37.97 19.83 6.15
CA LYS A 13 37.00 20.93 6.31
C LYS A 13 35.81 20.80 5.34
N SER A 14 36.09 20.50 4.07
CA SER A 14 35.04 20.31 3.05
C SER A 14 34.16 19.09 3.34
N ASN A 15 34.77 17.98 3.76
CA ASN A 15 34.09 16.75 4.16
C ASN A 15 33.15 17.01 5.34
N ARG A 16 33.61 17.73 6.38
CA ARG A 16 32.78 18.09 7.54
C ARG A 16 31.59 18.98 7.18
N LEU A 17 31.79 19.99 6.33
CA LEU A 17 30.71 20.88 5.88
C LEU A 17 29.65 20.12 5.07
N SER A 18 30.10 19.25 4.16
CA SER A 18 29.21 18.40 3.36
C SER A 18 28.38 17.47 4.25
N LEU A 19 29.00 16.86 5.25
CA LEU A 19 28.32 15.97 6.20
C LEU A 19 27.23 16.71 7.00
N ILE A 20 27.51 17.92 7.48
CA ILE A 20 26.50 18.74 8.19
C ILE A 20 25.33 19.07 7.27
N ALA A 21 25.59 19.44 6.01
CA ALA A 21 24.54 19.75 5.05
C ALA A 21 23.68 18.51 4.76
N MET A 22 24.29 17.34 4.52
CA MET A 22 23.57 16.09 4.28
C MET A 22 22.73 15.65 5.48
N LYS A 23 23.30 15.67 6.69
CA LYS A 23 22.60 15.29 7.94
C LYS A 23 21.35 16.14 8.19
N ARG A 24 21.31 17.39 7.72
CA ARG A 24 20.12 18.27 7.85
C ARG A 24 18.98 17.91 6.91
N SER A 25 19.26 17.24 5.79
CA SER A 25 18.27 16.90 4.77
C SER A 25 17.69 15.50 4.92
N ILE A 26 18.27 14.67 5.80
CA ILE A 26 17.88 13.27 6.00
C ILE A 26 17.02 13.15 7.26
N VAL A 27 16.07 12.22 7.23
CA VAL A 27 15.17 11.96 8.37
C VAL A 27 15.98 11.48 9.58
N LYS A 28 15.72 12.09 10.74
CA LYS A 28 16.51 11.92 11.97
C LYS A 28 16.73 10.45 12.38
N HIS A 29 15.71 9.60 12.26
CA HIS A 29 15.81 8.19 12.68
C HIS A 29 16.79 7.37 11.84
N LEU A 30 17.10 7.80 10.61
CA LEU A 30 18.08 7.12 9.74
C LEU A 30 19.52 7.48 10.08
N ILE A 31 19.73 8.50 10.93
CA ILE A 31 21.05 9.04 11.24
C ILE A 31 21.34 9.14 12.75
N SER A 32 20.39 8.74 13.61
CA SER A 32 20.41 9.05 15.05
C SER A 32 21.51 8.34 15.85
N ASP A 33 22.00 7.21 15.36
CA ASP A 33 23.01 6.33 15.95
C ASP A 33 24.30 6.29 15.12
N LEU A 34 24.44 7.22 14.16
CA LEU A 34 25.65 7.35 13.36
C LEU A 34 26.72 8.11 14.13
N SER A 35 27.93 7.56 14.14
CA SER A 35 29.11 8.19 14.72
C SER A 35 29.41 9.59 14.12
N GLU A 36 30.01 10.46 14.94
CA GLU A 36 30.36 11.83 14.55
C GLU A 36 31.65 11.90 13.71
N ASP A 37 32.51 10.89 13.79
CA ASP A 37 33.82 10.81 13.13
C ASP A 37 33.77 10.23 11.71
N MET A 38 32.59 9.78 11.24
CA MET A 38 32.43 9.26 9.89
C MET A 38 32.77 10.28 8.82
N ASN A 39 33.49 9.84 7.78
CA ASN A 39 33.66 10.63 6.58
C ASN A 39 32.41 10.56 5.68
N VAL A 40 32.33 11.45 4.68
CA VAL A 40 31.16 11.54 3.79
C VAL A 40 30.91 10.25 3.02
N ARG A 41 31.95 9.51 2.64
CA ARG A 41 31.80 8.24 1.92
C ARG A 41 31.11 7.19 2.81
N GLN A 42 31.64 6.97 4.01
CA GLN A 42 31.07 6.04 4.99
C GLN A 42 29.63 6.43 5.36
N PHE A 43 29.40 7.73 5.55
CA PHE A 43 28.06 8.24 5.83
C PHE A 43 27.06 7.89 4.72
N LEU A 44 27.42 8.13 3.44
CA LEU A 44 26.54 7.82 2.32
C LEU A 44 26.27 6.32 2.17
N GLU A 45 27.27 5.47 2.42
CA GLU A 45 27.14 4.02 2.37
C GLU A 45 26.14 3.52 3.43
N VAL A 46 26.35 3.89 4.70
CA VAL A 46 25.47 3.47 5.80
C VAL A 46 24.05 4.01 5.62
N VAL A 47 23.89 5.27 5.21
CA VAL A 47 22.57 5.84 4.95
C VAL A 47 21.88 5.13 3.78
N GLY A 48 22.61 4.81 2.71
CA GLY A 48 22.08 4.07 1.57
C GLY A 48 21.57 2.67 1.95
N GLU A 49 22.31 1.95 2.79
CA GLU A 49 21.88 0.66 3.33
C GLU A 49 20.59 0.79 4.16
N ARG A 50 20.53 1.79 5.04
CA ARG A 50 19.35 2.01 5.90
C ARG A 50 18.10 2.38 5.10
N TYR A 51 18.23 3.22 4.08
CA TYR A 51 17.12 3.48 3.16
C TYR A 51 16.67 2.20 2.45
N THR A 52 17.62 1.37 2.02
CA THR A 52 17.29 0.09 1.39
C THR A 52 16.51 -0.83 2.33
N ILE A 53 16.92 -0.93 3.60
CA ILE A 53 16.21 -1.72 4.62
C ILE A 53 14.83 -1.12 4.89
N SER A 54 14.74 0.19 5.14
CA SER A 54 13.47 0.87 5.39
C SER A 54 12.47 0.67 4.25
N ASN A 55 12.95 0.77 3.01
CA ASN A 55 12.14 0.61 1.81
C ASN A 55 11.60 -0.83 1.67
N LYS A 56 12.42 -1.85 2.03
CA LYS A 56 11.99 -3.25 2.10
C LYS A 56 10.95 -3.48 3.21
N VAL A 57 11.14 -2.88 4.38
CA VAL A 57 10.18 -2.98 5.49
C VAL A 57 8.84 -2.35 5.11
N GLU A 58 8.86 -1.16 4.51
CA GLU A 58 7.65 -0.48 4.04
C GLU A 58 6.92 -1.30 2.97
N ALA A 59 7.66 -1.84 1.98
CA ALA A 59 7.11 -2.76 0.99
C ALA A 59 6.47 -4.00 1.63
N GLY A 60 7.14 -4.61 2.63
CA GLY A 60 6.61 -5.76 3.37
C GLY A 60 5.33 -5.43 4.14
N ASN A 61 5.28 -4.26 4.79
CA ASN A 61 4.09 -3.78 5.49
C ASN A 61 2.93 -3.54 4.52
N LEU A 62 3.17 -2.90 3.37
CA LEU A 62 2.16 -2.70 2.33
C LEU A 62 1.61 -4.03 1.79
N LEU A 63 2.47 -5.03 1.59
CA LEU A 63 2.04 -6.37 1.17
C LEU A 63 1.21 -7.07 2.26
N SER A 64 1.59 -6.91 3.53
CA SER A 64 0.84 -7.47 4.65
C SER A 64 -0.55 -6.81 4.77
N GLU A 65 -0.62 -5.48 4.69
CA GLU A 65 -1.88 -4.74 4.68
C GLU A 65 -2.76 -5.17 3.49
N LEU A 66 -2.19 -5.31 2.30
CA LEU A 66 -2.89 -5.80 1.13
C LEU A 66 -3.53 -7.18 1.39
N THR A 67 -2.82 -8.10 2.03
CA THR A 67 -3.37 -9.44 2.31
C THR A 67 -4.45 -9.45 3.39
N ASN A 68 -4.41 -8.48 4.32
CA ASN A 68 -5.28 -8.44 5.50
C ASN A 68 -6.49 -7.50 5.34
N MET A 69 -6.49 -6.60 4.35
CA MET A 69 -7.52 -5.57 4.17
C MET A 69 -8.13 -5.58 2.76
N ARG A 70 -9.11 -4.71 2.54
CA ARG A 70 -9.60 -4.34 1.21
C ARG A 70 -8.59 -3.42 0.54
N TYR A 71 -8.18 -3.77 -0.69
CA TYR A 71 -7.38 -2.91 -1.55
C TYR A 71 -7.98 -1.49 -1.66
N ASP A 72 -7.20 -0.46 -1.30
CA ASP A 72 -7.52 0.95 -1.50
C ASP A 72 -6.68 1.55 -2.64
N VAL A 73 -7.24 2.52 -3.36
CA VAL A 73 -6.59 3.25 -4.46
C VAL A 73 -5.30 3.91 -3.98
N ALA A 74 -5.29 4.46 -2.75
CA ALA A 74 -4.09 5.05 -2.15
C ALA A 74 -2.95 4.01 -1.97
N MET A 75 -3.31 2.76 -1.63
CA MET A 75 -2.35 1.65 -1.52
C MET A 75 -1.76 1.31 -2.90
N GLY A 76 -2.57 1.33 -3.96
CA GLY A 76 -2.12 1.10 -5.32
C GLY A 76 -1.00 2.05 -5.78
N SER A 77 -1.13 3.35 -5.48
CA SER A 77 -0.08 4.32 -5.80
C SER A 77 1.22 4.07 -5.02
N LYS A 78 1.12 3.69 -3.74
CA LYS A 78 2.28 3.39 -2.89
C LYS A 78 3.01 2.14 -3.38
N LEU A 79 2.29 1.05 -3.64
CA LEU A 79 2.85 -0.18 -4.20
C LEU A 79 3.62 0.07 -5.50
N LYS A 80 3.05 0.89 -6.40
CA LYS A 80 3.72 1.28 -7.65
C LYS A 80 5.00 2.08 -7.41
N ALA A 81 5.03 2.96 -6.40
CA ALA A 81 6.24 3.70 -6.03
C ALA A 81 7.36 2.77 -5.54
N HIS A 82 7.02 1.61 -4.97
CA HIS A 82 7.97 0.55 -4.61
C HIS A 82 8.25 -0.45 -5.75
N ASN A 83 7.84 -0.15 -6.99
CA ASN A 83 7.93 -1.05 -8.15
C ASN A 83 7.17 -2.39 -7.97
N ILE A 84 6.19 -2.43 -7.06
CA ILE A 84 5.31 -3.58 -6.89
C ILE A 84 4.10 -3.38 -7.80
N VAL A 85 4.01 -4.20 -8.84
CA VAL A 85 2.91 -4.15 -9.82
C VAL A 85 2.20 -5.49 -9.84
N PHE A 86 0.90 -5.47 -9.59
CA PHE A 86 0.06 -6.65 -9.68
C PHE A 86 -0.53 -6.79 -11.08
N SER A 87 -0.64 -8.04 -11.55
CA SER A 87 -1.35 -8.32 -12.79
C SER A 87 -2.84 -7.99 -12.64
N LYS A 88 -3.49 -7.61 -13.75
CA LYS A 88 -4.95 -7.39 -13.75
C LYS A 88 -5.72 -8.60 -13.24
N ALA A 89 -5.26 -9.81 -13.57
CA ALA A 89 -5.84 -11.06 -13.08
C ALA A 89 -5.73 -11.18 -11.55
N TYR A 90 -4.55 -10.90 -10.97
CA TYR A 90 -4.38 -10.92 -9.51
C TYR A 90 -5.33 -9.93 -8.82
N ILE A 91 -5.43 -8.70 -9.33
CA ILE A 91 -6.30 -7.67 -8.76
C ILE A 91 -7.77 -8.15 -8.73
N VAL A 92 -8.24 -8.77 -9.81
CA VAL A 92 -9.60 -9.32 -9.90
C VAL A 92 -9.80 -10.47 -8.91
N HIS A 93 -8.86 -11.43 -8.86
CA HIS A 93 -8.91 -12.54 -7.92
C HIS A 93 -8.91 -12.09 -6.46
N HIS A 94 -8.03 -11.14 -6.12
CA HIS A 94 -7.96 -10.58 -4.79
C HIS A 94 -9.25 -9.85 -4.43
N ALA A 95 -9.75 -8.97 -5.30
CA ALA A 95 -11.01 -8.25 -5.06
C ALA A 95 -12.18 -9.21 -4.80
N LEU A 96 -12.30 -10.30 -5.58
CA LEU A 96 -13.31 -11.34 -5.37
C LEU A 96 -13.21 -12.04 -4.01
N ASN A 97 -12.00 -12.19 -3.47
CA ASN A 97 -11.78 -12.82 -2.17
C ASN A 97 -12.14 -11.91 -1.00
N VAL A 98 -12.08 -10.59 -1.16
CA VAL A 98 -12.43 -9.62 -0.10
C VAL A 98 -13.87 -9.10 -0.21
N LEU A 99 -14.63 -9.59 -1.19
CA LEU A 99 -16.06 -9.30 -1.28
C LEU A 99 -16.82 -9.87 -0.06
N PRO A 100 -17.87 -9.18 0.41
CA PRO A 100 -18.74 -9.70 1.47
C PRO A 100 -19.42 -11.01 1.09
N ALA A 101 -19.87 -11.77 2.09
CA ALA A 101 -20.56 -13.05 1.90
C ALA A 101 -21.85 -12.91 1.05
N GLU A 102 -22.51 -11.77 1.11
CA GLU A 102 -23.71 -11.41 0.34
C GLU A 102 -23.43 -11.38 -1.19
N PHE A 103 -22.16 -11.25 -1.58
CA PHE A 103 -21.69 -11.24 -2.96
C PHE A 103 -21.09 -12.60 -3.40
N SER A 104 -21.20 -13.65 -2.57
CA SER A 104 -20.68 -15.01 -2.86
C SER A 104 -21.07 -15.56 -4.24
N GLN A 105 -22.26 -15.21 -4.73
CA GLN A 105 -22.70 -15.59 -6.08
C GLN A 105 -21.76 -15.08 -7.19
N ILE A 106 -21.22 -13.87 -7.07
CA ILE A 106 -20.28 -13.31 -8.06
C ILE A 106 -19.00 -14.15 -8.11
N LYS A 107 -18.49 -14.55 -6.94
CA LYS A 107 -17.32 -15.43 -6.83
C LYS A 107 -17.56 -16.77 -7.51
N ASN A 108 -18.73 -17.38 -7.29
CA ASN A 108 -19.09 -18.66 -7.91
C ASN A 108 -19.17 -18.54 -9.45
N VAL A 109 -19.77 -17.47 -9.96
CA VAL A 109 -19.85 -17.21 -11.41
C VAL A 109 -18.46 -17.04 -12.01
N TYR A 110 -17.56 -16.32 -11.32
CA TYR A 110 -16.18 -16.19 -11.77
C TYR A 110 -15.44 -17.53 -11.79
N SER A 111 -15.55 -18.34 -10.73
CA SER A 111 -14.90 -19.65 -10.65
C SER A 111 -15.45 -20.68 -11.65
N ALA A 112 -16.71 -20.56 -12.06
CA ALA A 112 -17.32 -21.42 -13.07
C ALA A 112 -16.97 -21.01 -14.51
N GLN A 113 -16.53 -19.78 -14.73
CA GLN A 113 -16.17 -19.25 -16.03
C GLN A 113 -14.67 -19.41 -16.26
N ASN A 114 -14.27 -19.87 -17.44
CA ASN A 114 -12.86 -19.95 -17.83
C ASN A 114 -12.32 -18.63 -18.42
N GLU A 115 -13.09 -17.55 -18.32
CA GLU A 115 -12.76 -16.23 -18.88
C GLU A 115 -12.09 -15.33 -17.84
N THR A 116 -11.05 -14.61 -18.26
CA THR A 116 -10.44 -13.58 -17.43
C THR A 116 -11.32 -12.34 -17.40
N TRP A 117 -11.82 -11.98 -16.22
CA TRP A 117 -12.61 -10.75 -16.08
C TRP A 117 -11.72 -9.52 -16.06
N SER A 118 -12.22 -8.41 -16.59
CA SER A 118 -11.65 -7.09 -16.33
C SER A 118 -12.15 -6.55 -14.99
N VAL A 119 -11.41 -5.60 -14.41
CA VAL A 119 -11.83 -4.88 -13.19
C VAL A 119 -13.19 -4.21 -13.40
N ASN A 120 -13.42 -3.62 -14.58
CA ASN A 120 -14.71 -3.00 -14.92
C ASN A 120 -15.86 -4.01 -14.95
N ALA A 121 -15.64 -5.21 -15.51
CA ALA A 121 -16.65 -6.26 -15.52
C ALA A 121 -17.02 -6.72 -14.10
N LEU A 122 -16.03 -6.80 -13.20
CA LEU A 122 -16.27 -7.10 -11.78
C LEU A 122 -17.08 -5.98 -11.11
N ILE A 123 -16.72 -4.70 -11.35
CA ILE A 123 -17.43 -3.54 -10.81
C ILE A 123 -18.90 -3.57 -11.26
N THR A 124 -19.18 -3.74 -12.54
CA THR A 124 -20.55 -3.80 -13.07
C THR A 124 -21.37 -4.89 -12.38
N LYS A 125 -20.80 -6.09 -12.22
CA LYS A 125 -21.49 -7.20 -11.54
C LYS A 125 -21.77 -6.90 -10.06
N CYS A 126 -20.84 -6.24 -9.37
CA CYS A 126 -21.04 -5.82 -7.98
C CYS A 126 -22.15 -4.77 -7.87
N VAL A 127 -22.16 -3.75 -8.74
CA VAL A 127 -23.21 -2.71 -8.75
C VAL A 127 -24.58 -3.32 -8.98
N THR A 128 -24.72 -4.19 -9.98
CA THR A 128 -25.99 -4.88 -10.26
C THR A 128 -26.46 -5.74 -9.09
N LYS A 129 -25.54 -6.44 -8.40
CA LYS A 129 -25.90 -7.25 -7.23
C LYS A 129 -26.32 -6.39 -6.05
N ASP A 130 -25.65 -5.25 -5.82
CA ASP A 130 -25.98 -4.30 -4.75
C ASP A 130 -27.38 -3.68 -4.95
N GLU A 131 -27.73 -3.30 -6.18
CA GLU A 131 -29.07 -2.82 -6.53
C GLU A 131 -30.15 -3.87 -6.25
N LYS A 132 -29.91 -5.13 -6.62
CA LYS A 132 -30.83 -6.24 -6.31
C LYS A 132 -31.01 -6.44 -4.81
N LEU A 133 -29.92 -6.42 -4.04
CA LEU A 133 -29.96 -6.56 -2.58
C LEU A 133 -30.72 -5.41 -1.91
N LYS A 134 -30.62 -4.19 -2.43
CA LYS A 134 -31.40 -3.05 -1.94
C LYS A 134 -32.90 -3.27 -2.18
N ASN A 135 -33.29 -3.67 -3.39
CA ASN A 135 -34.70 -3.92 -3.73
C ASN A 135 -35.29 -5.05 -2.87
N GLU A 136 -34.58 -6.16 -2.68
CA GLU A 136 -35.02 -7.27 -1.83
C GLU A 136 -35.26 -6.82 -0.38
N LYS A 137 -34.41 -5.93 0.16
CA LYS A 137 -34.59 -5.36 1.51
C LYS A 137 -35.83 -4.47 1.61
N TYR A 138 -36.10 -3.64 0.60
CA TYR A 138 -37.30 -2.79 0.57
C TYR A 138 -38.59 -3.62 0.54
N GLU A 139 -38.63 -4.63 -0.32
CA GLU A 139 -39.78 -5.55 -0.42
C GLU A 139 -40.02 -6.30 0.89
N SER A 140 -38.96 -6.83 1.50
CA SER A 140 -39.06 -7.53 2.79
C SER A 140 -39.60 -6.63 3.91
N ALA A 141 -39.12 -5.38 4.00
CA ALA A 141 -39.60 -4.42 4.98
C ALA A 141 -41.08 -4.06 4.79
N HIS A 142 -41.52 -3.89 3.54
CA HIS A 142 -42.92 -3.61 3.20
C HIS A 142 -43.85 -4.78 3.58
N LEU A 143 -43.44 -6.02 3.32
CA LEU A 143 -44.20 -7.21 3.71
C LEU A 143 -44.34 -7.33 5.24
N ILE A 144 -43.27 -7.07 5.99
CA ILE A 144 -43.29 -7.11 7.47
C ILE A 144 -44.21 -6.03 8.04
N ALA A 145 -44.19 -4.81 7.48
CA ALA A 145 -45.05 -3.72 7.91
C ALA A 145 -46.55 -4.06 7.71
N ASN A 146 -46.89 -4.59 6.53
CA ASN A 146 -48.26 -5.01 6.23
C ASN A 146 -48.74 -6.17 7.11
N ALA A 147 -47.87 -7.14 7.40
CA ALA A 147 -48.19 -8.23 8.32
C ALA A 147 -48.49 -7.73 9.75
N LYS A 148 -47.71 -6.76 10.25
CA LYS A 148 -47.92 -6.17 11.60
C LYS A 148 -49.22 -5.37 11.71
N LEU A 149 -49.64 -4.68 10.64
CA LEU A 149 -50.92 -3.97 10.60
C LEU A 149 -52.09 -4.96 10.65
N LYS A 150 -51.99 -6.09 9.95
CA LYS A 150 -53.03 -7.13 9.90
C LYS A 150 -53.17 -7.95 11.19
N VAL A 151 -52.13 -8.00 12.03
CA VAL A 151 -52.16 -8.69 13.35
C VAL A 151 -52.71 -7.79 14.46
N ARG A 152 -52.76 -6.46 14.25
CA ARG A 152 -53.27 -5.48 15.22
C ARG A 152 -54.73 -5.05 14.98
N SER A 153 -55.35 -5.52 13.90
CA SER A 153 -56.79 -5.35 13.60
C SER A 153 -57.59 -6.56 14.05
#